data_AF-A0AAU3R251-F1
#
_entry.id   AF-A0AAU3R251-F1
#
_cell.length_a   1.000
_cell.length_b   1.000
_cell.length_c   1.000
_cell.angle_alpha   90.00
_cell.angle_beta   90.00
_cell.angle_gamma   90.00
#
_symmetry.space_group_name_H-M   'P 1'
#
loop_
_entity.id
_entity.type
_entity.pdbx_description
1 polymer ?
#
loop_
_entity_poly.entity_id
_entity_poly.type
_entity_poly.pdbx_seq_one_letter_code
_entity_poly.pdbx_strand_id
1 'polypeptide(L)'
;MTQTTGQEGGEEKERPPSRTVKLGVVVTIVASIVGLITTGVATLFSALVAHDQLDQSQQVAQERQRAQAARVSYWGDLQPDGTPRLHLMNRSPDPISNVHMFFAVEVTDTAGRHLVSFTVVMQGLPPCSDLTFTLNDMRYKISKESKPAEWSSPSGDLPADEWLNFTGTKNPLIVTGAVEFADRDGVDWQRLGGRLTRDAPPVSPTVESWGVVHAVAPRPLKGCAEDPFY
;
A
#
# COMPACT_ATOMS: atom_id res chain seq x y z
N MET A 1 22.15 48.14 66.01
CA MET A 1 23.41 48.38 65.28
C MET A 1 23.02 49.01 63.95
N THR A 2 23.10 50.35 63.82
CA THR A 2 24.20 51.09 63.15
C THR A 2 24.38 50.62 61.70
N GLN A 3 24.31 51.42 60.63
CA GLN A 3 24.51 52.86 60.43
C GLN A 3 23.94 53.28 59.05
N THR A 4 23.52 54.55 58.95
CA THR A 4 23.70 55.55 57.85
C THR A 4 24.45 55.12 56.58
N THR A 5 24.15 55.55 55.34
CA THR A 5 24.01 56.93 54.77
C THR A 5 23.66 56.74 53.27
N GLY A 6 22.71 57.45 52.66
CA GLY A 6 22.90 58.78 52.06
C GLY A 6 23.31 58.68 50.57
N GLN A 7 22.45 59.09 49.63
CA GLN A 7 22.92 59.66 48.36
C GLN A 7 21.86 60.55 47.70
N GLU A 8 22.37 61.63 47.11
CA GLU A 8 21.71 62.89 46.78
C GLU A 8 20.72 62.80 45.61
N GLY A 9 19.61 63.52 45.76
CA GLY A 9 18.81 63.95 44.63
C GLY A 9 19.53 65.08 43.89
N GLY A 10 20.17 64.73 42.77
CA GLY A 10 20.61 65.67 41.77
C GLY A 10 19.46 66.01 40.83
N GLU A 11 18.95 67.24 40.93
CA GLU A 11 17.98 67.80 40.01
C GLU A 11 18.70 68.13 38.69
N GLU A 12 18.71 67.16 37.77
CA GLU A 12 19.34 67.28 36.46
C GLU A 12 18.47 68.13 35.53
N LYS A 13 18.94 69.37 35.30
CA LYS A 13 18.34 70.35 34.39
C LYS A 13 18.44 69.85 32.94
N GLU A 14 17.34 69.31 32.41
CA GLU A 14 17.19 68.83 31.03
C GLU A 14 17.67 69.88 30.02
N ARG A 15 18.82 69.60 29.38
CA ARG A 15 19.26 70.34 28.18
C ARG A 15 18.53 69.76 26.96
N PRO A 16 17.98 70.61 26.07
CA PRO A 16 17.30 70.15 24.88
C PRO A 16 18.28 69.34 24.01
N PRO A 17 17.88 68.15 23.51
CA PRO A 17 18.78 67.27 22.77
C PRO A 17 19.30 67.97 21.50
N SER A 18 20.63 67.90 21.31
CA SER A 18 21.30 68.47 20.14
C SER A 18 20.78 67.83 18.86
N ARG A 19 20.76 68.58 17.75
CA ARG A 19 20.24 68.13 16.44
C ARG A 19 20.86 66.80 15.97
N THR A 20 22.08 66.50 16.39
CA THR A 20 22.81 65.26 16.07
C THR A 20 22.16 64.01 16.69
N VAL A 21 21.61 64.13 17.90
CA VAL A 21 20.92 63.02 18.59
C VAL A 21 19.62 62.67 17.88
N LYS A 22 18.88 63.69 17.43
CA LYS A 22 17.61 63.49 16.69
C LYS A 22 17.84 62.77 15.36
N LEU A 23 18.93 63.09 14.65
CA LEU A 23 19.27 62.43 13.39
C LEU A 23 19.59 60.94 13.58
N GLY A 24 20.34 60.59 14.63
CA GLY A 24 20.68 59.20 14.93
C GLY A 24 19.45 58.33 15.21
N VAL A 25 18.45 58.87 15.93
CA VAL A 25 17.21 58.15 16.25
C VAL A 25 16.37 57.87 14.99
N VAL A 26 16.30 58.80 14.04
CA VAL A 26 15.55 58.56 12.79
C VAL A 26 16.19 57.45 11.97
N VAL A 27 17.52 57.42 11.88
CA VAL A 27 18.25 56.39 11.13
C VAL A 27 18.03 55.00 11.73
N THR A 28 18.06 54.85 13.06
CA THR A 28 17.82 53.56 13.71
C THR A 28 16.39 53.06 13.49
N ILE A 29 15.38 53.93 13.58
CA ILE A 29 13.98 53.56 13.33
C ILE A 29 13.80 53.05 11.89
N VAL A 30 14.34 53.77 10.90
CA VAL A 30 14.24 53.37 9.50
C VAL A 30 14.95 52.04 9.26
N ALA A 31 16.15 51.86 9.82
CA ALA A 31 16.89 50.60 9.71
C ALA A 31 16.12 49.43 10.33
N SER A 32 15.46 49.62 11.48
CA SER A 32 14.62 48.60 12.11
C SER A 32 13.40 48.21 11.26
N ILE A 33 12.74 49.19 10.64
CA ILE A 33 11.59 48.93 9.74
C ILE A 33 12.04 48.14 8.51
N VAL A 34 13.13 48.55 7.86
CA VAL A 34 13.70 47.84 6.70
C VAL A 34 14.11 46.41 7.09
N GLY A 35 14.72 46.23 8.27
CA GLY A 35 15.04 44.92 8.81
C GLY A 35 13.81 44.01 8.93
N LEU A 36 12.73 44.50 9.55
CA LEU A 36 11.49 43.73 9.72
C LEU A 36 10.84 43.34 8.40
N ILE A 37 10.82 44.23 7.41
CA ILE A 37 10.29 43.92 6.07
C ILE A 37 11.14 42.83 5.41
N THR A 38 12.46 42.94 5.48
CA THR A 38 13.38 41.97 4.88
C THR A 38 13.23 40.59 5.53
N THR A 39 13.09 40.54 6.86
CA THR A 39 12.81 39.30 7.59
C THR A 39 11.46 38.71 7.19
N GLY A 40 10.41 39.52 7.09
CA GLY A 40 9.08 39.05 6.68
C GLY A 40 9.07 38.44 5.28
N VAL A 41 9.77 39.06 4.33
CA VAL A 41 9.95 38.53 2.97
C VAL A 41 10.73 37.21 2.98
N ALA A 42 11.83 37.14 3.74
CA ALA A 42 12.61 35.92 3.88
C ALA A 42 11.76 34.76 4.45
N THR A 43 10.98 35.01 5.50
CA THR A 43 10.08 34.01 6.10
C THR A 43 9.00 33.55 5.12
N LEU A 44 8.42 34.46 4.33
CA LEU A 44 7.43 34.10 3.32
C LEU A 44 8.02 33.19 2.24
N PHE A 45 9.21 33.50 1.73
CA PHE A 45 9.88 32.63 0.76
C PHE A 45 10.25 31.28 1.36
N SER A 46 10.73 31.24 2.61
CA SER A 46 11.00 29.97 3.30
C SER A 46 9.73 29.12 3.45
N ALA A 47 8.58 29.73 3.76
CA ALA A 47 7.31 29.02 3.86
C ALA A 47 6.86 28.45 2.50
N LEU A 48 7.02 29.21 1.41
CA LEU A 48 6.69 28.75 0.06
C LEU A 48 7.58 27.58 -0.40
N VAL A 49 8.88 27.63 -0.14
CA VAL A 49 9.81 26.54 -0.49
C VAL A 49 9.53 25.29 0.34
N ALA A 50 9.23 25.43 1.63
CA ALA A 50 8.87 24.29 2.47
C ALA A 50 7.58 23.60 1.99
N HIS A 51 6.63 24.35 1.44
CA HIS A 51 5.41 23.79 0.85
C HIS A 51 5.70 23.00 -0.42
N ASP A 52 6.50 23.54 -1.35
CA ASP A 52 6.88 22.84 -2.59
C ASP A 52 7.66 21.55 -2.33
N GLN A 53 8.57 21.55 -1.34
CA GLN A 53 9.30 20.34 -0.96
C GLN A 53 8.40 19.25 -0.36
N LEU A 54 7.36 19.65 0.39
CA LEU A 54 6.38 18.72 0.93
C LEU A 54 5.56 18.07 -0.19
N ASP A 55 5.09 18.87 -1.15
CA ASP A 55 4.30 18.38 -2.28
C ASP A 55 5.12 17.44 -3.17
N GLN A 56 6.37 17.78 -3.47
CA GLN A 56 7.28 16.89 -4.19
C GLN A 56 7.53 15.58 -3.44
N SER A 57 7.73 15.66 -2.12
CA SER A 57 7.93 14.47 -1.29
C SER A 57 6.70 13.57 -1.29
N GLN A 58 5.50 14.14 -1.25
CA GLN A 58 4.24 13.39 -1.33
C GLN A 58 4.07 12.71 -2.68
N GLN A 59 4.37 13.39 -3.79
CA GLN A 59 4.29 12.81 -5.14
C GLN A 59 5.25 11.63 -5.29
N VAL A 60 6.52 11.80 -4.88
CA VAL A 60 7.53 10.73 -4.93
C VAL A 60 7.12 9.55 -4.05
N ALA A 61 6.54 9.79 -2.88
CA ALA A 61 6.03 8.73 -2.01
C ALA A 61 4.89 7.94 -2.68
N GLN A 62 3.92 8.62 -3.29
CA GLN A 62 2.81 7.98 -4.01
C GLN A 62 3.30 7.19 -5.23
N GLU A 63 4.27 7.71 -5.98
CA GLU A 63 4.88 7.01 -7.11
C GLU A 63 5.60 5.74 -6.67
N ARG A 64 6.37 5.80 -5.58
CA ARG A 64 7.04 4.62 -5.00
C ARG A 64 6.05 3.56 -4.51
N GLN A 65 4.98 3.97 -3.84
CA GLN A 65 3.90 3.06 -3.43
C GLN A 65 3.26 2.36 -4.63
N ARG A 66 2.90 3.13 -5.66
CA ARG A 66 2.35 2.57 -6.91
C ARG A 66 3.35 1.66 -7.62
N ALA A 67 4.63 2.01 -7.64
CA ALA A 67 5.69 1.20 -8.24
C ALA A 67 5.89 -0.12 -7.49
N GLN A 68 5.79 -0.13 -6.16
CA GLN A 68 5.79 -1.35 -5.35
C GLN A 68 4.59 -2.23 -5.71
N ALA A 69 3.37 -1.69 -5.64
CA ALA A 69 2.15 -2.42 -5.96
C ALA A 69 2.11 -2.91 -7.42
N ALA A 70 2.74 -2.18 -8.35
CA ALA A 70 2.89 -2.60 -9.74
C ALA A 70 3.70 -3.91 -9.89
N ARG A 71 4.58 -4.24 -8.95
CA ARG A 71 5.41 -5.46 -8.95
C ARG A 71 4.65 -6.71 -8.51
N VAL A 72 3.49 -6.56 -7.88
CA VAL A 72 2.58 -7.67 -7.56
C VAL A 72 1.83 -8.06 -8.82
N SER A 73 1.83 -9.34 -9.18
CA SER A 73 1.22 -9.84 -10.42
C SER A 73 0.51 -11.16 -10.15
N TYR A 74 -0.59 -11.40 -10.86
CA TYR A 74 -1.26 -12.69 -10.89
C TYR A 74 -1.62 -13.05 -12.33
N TRP A 75 -1.54 -14.32 -12.67
CA TRP A 75 -1.90 -14.83 -14.00
C TRP A 75 -2.16 -16.34 -13.94
N GLY A 76 -2.93 -16.84 -14.90
CA GLY A 76 -3.05 -18.27 -15.16
C GLY A 76 -2.09 -18.70 -16.27
N ASP A 77 -1.52 -19.89 -16.16
CA ASP A 77 -0.79 -20.53 -17.26
C ASP A 77 -1.08 -22.04 -17.35
N LEU A 78 -0.49 -22.71 -18.34
CA LEU A 78 -0.54 -24.15 -18.51
C LEU A 78 0.88 -24.71 -18.36
N GLN A 79 1.01 -25.78 -17.58
CA GLN A 79 2.22 -26.59 -17.58
C GLN A 79 2.43 -27.31 -18.91
N PRO A 80 3.65 -27.83 -19.20
CA PRO A 80 3.91 -28.60 -20.40
C PRO A 80 3.00 -29.83 -20.58
N ASP A 81 2.48 -30.40 -19.49
CA ASP A 81 1.54 -31.51 -19.48
C ASP A 81 0.07 -31.07 -19.67
N GLY A 82 -0.17 -29.76 -19.84
CA GLY A 82 -1.50 -29.16 -19.96
C GLY A 82 -2.19 -28.86 -18.64
N THR A 83 -1.56 -29.12 -17.48
CA THR A 83 -2.15 -28.84 -16.16
C THR A 83 -2.21 -27.33 -15.91
N PRO A 84 -3.40 -26.75 -15.68
CA PRO A 84 -3.53 -25.33 -15.35
C PRO A 84 -2.88 -24.97 -14.02
N ARG A 85 -2.27 -23.78 -13.97
CA ARG A 85 -1.76 -23.18 -12.74
C ARG A 85 -2.21 -21.74 -12.61
N LEU A 86 -2.39 -21.30 -11.37
CA LEU A 86 -2.60 -19.92 -11.00
C LEU A 86 -1.39 -19.43 -10.23
N HIS A 87 -0.80 -18.34 -10.69
CA HIS A 87 0.31 -17.68 -10.04
C HIS A 87 -0.16 -16.42 -9.34
N LEU A 88 0.37 -16.19 -8.13
CA LEU A 88 0.38 -14.91 -7.45
C LEU A 88 1.82 -14.63 -7.02
N MET A 89 2.40 -13.57 -7.56
CA MET A 89 3.80 -13.25 -7.41
C MET A 89 4.00 -11.85 -6.83
N ASN A 90 4.80 -11.74 -5.78
CA ASN A 90 5.31 -10.48 -5.27
C ASN A 90 6.78 -10.32 -5.72
N ARG A 91 7.04 -9.46 -6.72
CA ARG A 91 8.40 -9.10 -7.17
C ARG A 91 8.99 -7.90 -6.43
N SER A 92 8.30 -7.39 -5.41
CA SER A 92 8.81 -6.32 -4.58
C SER A 92 9.83 -6.85 -3.57
N PRO A 93 10.88 -6.08 -3.21
CA PRO A 93 11.71 -6.38 -2.05
C PRO A 93 10.95 -6.19 -0.72
N ASP A 94 9.75 -5.62 -0.77
CA ASP A 94 8.89 -5.41 0.38
C ASP A 94 7.74 -6.44 0.44
N PRO A 95 7.33 -6.88 1.65
CA PRO A 95 6.18 -7.75 1.80
C PRO A 95 4.88 -7.04 1.43
N ILE A 96 3.85 -7.84 1.15
CA ILE A 96 2.45 -7.39 1.07
C ILE A 96 1.63 -8.15 2.11
N SER A 97 0.53 -7.55 2.56
CA SER A 97 -0.37 -8.12 3.59
C SER A 97 -1.82 -8.14 3.12
N ASN A 98 -2.71 -8.74 3.91
CA ASN A 98 -4.16 -8.79 3.67
C ASN A 98 -4.50 -9.17 2.23
N VAL A 99 -3.97 -10.30 1.75
CA VAL A 99 -4.15 -10.69 0.36
C VAL A 99 -5.48 -11.42 0.21
N HIS A 100 -6.39 -10.86 -0.59
CA HIS A 100 -7.64 -11.49 -1.00
C HIS A 100 -7.59 -11.77 -2.50
N MET A 101 -7.57 -13.03 -2.88
CA MET A 101 -7.55 -13.46 -4.28
C MET A 101 -8.87 -14.11 -4.67
N PHE A 102 -9.40 -13.69 -5.80
CA PHE A 102 -10.65 -14.17 -6.39
C PHE A 102 -10.36 -14.74 -7.78
N PHE A 103 -10.78 -15.97 -8.01
CA PHE A 103 -10.70 -16.61 -9.31
C PHE A 103 -11.81 -17.66 -9.47
N ALA A 104 -11.99 -18.17 -10.67
CA ALA A 104 -12.87 -19.29 -10.93
C ALA A 104 -12.16 -20.38 -11.71
N VAL A 105 -12.66 -21.60 -11.60
CA VAL A 105 -12.31 -22.71 -12.49
C VAL A 105 -13.54 -23.03 -13.29
N GLU A 106 -13.39 -23.00 -14.61
CA GLU A 106 -14.40 -23.47 -15.53
C GLU A 106 -14.34 -25.00 -15.63
N VAL A 107 -15.47 -25.64 -15.32
CA VAL A 107 -15.63 -27.08 -15.32
C VAL A 107 -16.65 -27.45 -16.39
N THR A 108 -16.32 -28.47 -17.17
CA THR A 108 -17.27 -29.13 -18.08
C THR A 108 -17.39 -30.59 -17.69
N ASP A 109 -18.55 -30.96 -17.13
CA ASP A 109 -18.88 -32.31 -16.68
C ASP A 109 -20.18 -32.82 -17.33
N THR A 110 -20.79 -33.86 -16.75
CA THR A 110 -22.06 -34.43 -17.21
C THR A 110 -23.27 -33.50 -17.02
N ALA A 111 -23.20 -32.55 -16.09
CA ALA A 111 -24.22 -31.54 -15.86
C ALA A 111 -24.08 -30.32 -16.79
N GLY A 112 -22.90 -30.16 -17.40
CA GLY A 112 -22.61 -29.12 -18.38
C GLY A 112 -21.48 -28.20 -17.95
N ARG A 113 -21.38 -27.05 -18.63
CA ARG A 113 -20.37 -26.03 -18.34
C ARG A 113 -20.83 -25.17 -17.17
N HIS A 114 -20.02 -25.08 -16.11
CA HIS A 114 -20.28 -24.24 -14.96
C HIS A 114 -18.98 -23.65 -14.38
N LEU A 115 -19.10 -22.61 -13.56
CA LEU A 115 -17.98 -21.94 -12.91
C LEU A 115 -17.95 -22.28 -11.42
N VAL A 116 -16.79 -22.70 -10.95
CA VAL A 116 -16.51 -22.88 -9.53
C VAL A 116 -15.67 -21.71 -9.05
N SER A 117 -16.18 -20.92 -8.11
CA SER A 117 -15.43 -19.78 -7.60
C SER A 117 -14.65 -20.07 -6.33
N PHE A 118 -13.50 -19.45 -6.28
CA PHE A 118 -12.56 -19.50 -5.18
C PHE A 118 -12.33 -18.09 -4.66
N THR A 119 -12.35 -17.98 -3.33
CA THR A 119 -11.88 -16.81 -2.59
C THR A 119 -10.80 -17.32 -1.68
N VAL A 120 -9.61 -16.73 -1.76
CA VAL A 120 -8.44 -17.13 -0.99
C VAL A 120 -7.94 -15.92 -0.22
N VAL A 121 -7.98 -16.01 1.10
CA VAL A 121 -7.55 -14.97 2.04
C VAL A 121 -6.27 -15.43 2.71
N MET A 122 -5.23 -14.64 2.57
CA MET A 122 -3.90 -14.91 3.13
C MET A 122 -3.43 -13.70 3.91
N GLN A 123 -2.67 -13.94 4.98
CA GLN A 123 -2.15 -12.85 5.81
C GLN A 123 -1.17 -11.95 5.03
N GLY A 124 -0.44 -12.51 4.07
CA GLY A 124 0.50 -11.78 3.26
C GLY A 124 1.32 -12.67 2.34
N LEU A 125 2.15 -12.03 1.53
CA LEU A 125 3.10 -12.70 0.65
C LEU A 125 4.50 -12.12 0.89
N PRO A 126 5.52 -12.95 1.20
CA PRO A 126 6.88 -12.46 1.44
C PRO A 126 7.44 -11.67 0.26
N PRO A 127 8.47 -10.84 0.49
CA PRO A 127 9.26 -10.27 -0.60
C PRO A 127 9.68 -11.32 -1.60
N CYS A 128 9.72 -10.95 -2.88
CA CYS A 128 10.37 -11.75 -3.89
C CYS A 128 9.92 -13.21 -3.92
N SER A 129 8.61 -13.46 -3.89
CA SER A 129 8.05 -14.81 -3.81
C SER A 129 6.95 -15.05 -4.85
N ASP A 130 6.79 -16.32 -5.22
CA ASP A 130 5.76 -16.84 -6.12
C ASP A 130 4.96 -17.91 -5.39
N LEU A 131 3.64 -17.72 -5.33
CA LEU A 131 2.68 -18.68 -4.85
C LEU A 131 1.95 -19.27 -6.05
N THR A 132 1.97 -20.59 -6.18
CA THR A 132 1.39 -21.29 -7.33
C THR A 132 0.35 -22.29 -6.87
N PHE A 133 -0.88 -22.13 -7.33
CA PHE A 133 -1.94 -23.10 -7.11
C PHE A 133 -2.16 -23.96 -8.34
N THR A 134 -2.36 -25.25 -8.13
CA THR A 134 -2.73 -26.22 -9.16
C THR A 134 -4.11 -26.79 -8.86
N LEU A 135 -4.70 -27.51 -9.82
CA LEU A 135 -5.99 -28.18 -9.59
C LEU A 135 -5.95 -29.24 -8.49
N ASN A 136 -4.77 -29.79 -8.18
CA ASN A 136 -4.61 -30.74 -7.07
C ASN A 136 -4.79 -30.07 -5.71
N ASP A 137 -4.49 -28.78 -5.62
CA ASP A 137 -4.64 -27.96 -4.42
C ASP A 137 -6.08 -27.46 -4.24
N MET A 138 -7.00 -27.81 -5.13
CA MET A 138 -8.36 -27.26 -5.14
C MET A 138 -9.40 -28.36 -4.98
N ARG A 139 -10.46 -28.06 -4.24
CA ARG A 139 -11.66 -28.89 -4.15
C ARG A 139 -12.89 -28.01 -4.24
N TYR A 140 -14.01 -28.57 -4.68
CA TYR A 140 -15.26 -27.83 -4.76
C TYR A 140 -16.48 -28.63 -4.38
N LYS A 141 -17.55 -27.91 -4.03
CA LYS A 141 -18.87 -28.49 -3.79
C LYS A 141 -19.89 -27.73 -4.60
N ILE A 142 -20.77 -28.46 -5.27
CA ILE A 142 -21.94 -27.90 -5.93
C ILE A 142 -22.99 -27.68 -4.84
N SER A 143 -23.16 -26.43 -4.40
CA SER A 143 -24.15 -26.07 -3.37
C SER A 143 -24.77 -24.73 -3.69
N LYS A 144 -26.09 -24.63 -3.49
CA LYS A 144 -26.84 -23.37 -3.58
C LYS A 144 -26.75 -22.54 -2.29
N GLU A 145 -26.14 -23.10 -1.23
CA GLU A 145 -25.98 -22.42 0.04
C GLU A 145 -24.85 -21.37 -0.03
N SER A 146 -24.99 -20.32 0.76
CA SER A 146 -23.96 -19.28 0.88
C SER A 146 -22.66 -19.87 1.44
N LYS A 147 -21.52 -19.51 0.83
CA LYS A 147 -20.19 -19.91 1.29
C LYS A 147 -19.95 -19.49 2.75
N PRO A 148 -19.61 -20.42 3.65
CA PRO A 148 -19.07 -20.09 4.96
C PRO A 148 -17.76 -19.29 4.80
N ALA A 149 -17.58 -18.24 5.62
CA ALA A 149 -16.37 -17.40 5.57
C ALA A 149 -15.07 -18.23 5.73
N GLU A 150 -15.14 -19.32 6.49
CA GLU A 150 -14.05 -20.26 6.77
C GLU A 150 -13.45 -20.89 5.50
N TRP A 151 -14.25 -21.08 4.45
CA TRP A 151 -13.80 -21.64 3.17
C TRP A 151 -12.96 -20.65 2.35
N SER A 152 -12.80 -19.41 2.83
CA SER A 152 -11.96 -18.42 2.18
C SER A 152 -10.50 -18.51 2.62
N SER A 153 -10.20 -19.14 3.76
CA SER A 153 -8.83 -19.35 4.21
C SER A 153 -8.27 -20.65 3.61
N PRO A 154 -7.01 -20.67 3.12
CA PRO A 154 -6.36 -21.91 2.74
C PRO A 154 -6.37 -22.91 3.90
N SER A 155 -6.85 -24.13 3.65
CA SER A 155 -6.93 -25.16 4.69
C SER A 155 -5.65 -25.99 4.74
N GLY A 156 -5.23 -26.39 5.95
CA GLY A 156 -4.11 -27.31 6.15
C GLY A 156 -4.38 -28.69 5.58
N ASP A 157 -5.63 -29.16 5.64
CA ASP A 157 -6.10 -30.38 4.99
C ASP A 157 -7.30 -30.05 4.10
N LEU A 158 -7.32 -30.58 2.89
CA LEU A 158 -8.50 -30.48 2.03
C LEU A 158 -9.59 -31.43 2.55
N PRO A 159 -10.85 -30.98 2.67
CA PRO A 159 -11.93 -31.86 3.09
C PRO A 159 -12.09 -33.02 2.09
N ALA A 160 -12.13 -34.25 2.61
CA ALA A 160 -12.17 -35.47 1.80
C ALA A 160 -13.60 -35.91 1.46
N ASP A 161 -14.54 -35.78 2.41
CA ASP A 161 -15.91 -36.25 2.25
C ASP A 161 -16.78 -35.19 1.57
N GLU A 162 -17.55 -35.58 0.54
CA GLU A 162 -18.50 -34.72 -0.22
C GLU A 162 -17.90 -33.63 -1.12
N TRP A 163 -16.57 -33.47 -1.13
CA TRP A 163 -15.90 -32.51 -2.02
C TRP A 163 -15.41 -33.18 -3.29
N LEU A 164 -15.70 -32.54 -4.41
CA LEU A 164 -15.26 -32.95 -5.73
C LEU A 164 -13.83 -32.44 -5.97
N ASN A 165 -13.04 -33.27 -6.64
CA ASN A 165 -11.77 -32.86 -7.24
C ASN A 165 -11.97 -32.57 -8.73
N PHE A 166 -10.95 -32.00 -9.36
CA PHE A 166 -10.97 -31.72 -10.80
C PHE A 166 -10.50 -32.91 -11.66
N THR A 167 -10.19 -34.06 -11.05
CA THR A 167 -9.73 -35.25 -11.77
C THR A 167 -10.84 -35.74 -12.70
N GLY A 168 -10.52 -35.92 -13.98
CA GLY A 168 -11.49 -36.34 -15.00
C GLY A 168 -12.32 -35.20 -15.61
N THR A 169 -12.15 -33.96 -15.15
CA THR A 169 -12.73 -32.79 -15.84
C THR A 169 -12.06 -32.62 -17.19
N LYS A 170 -12.85 -32.40 -18.25
CA LYS A 170 -12.30 -32.12 -19.59
C LYS A 170 -11.86 -30.66 -19.66
N ASN A 171 -10.57 -30.44 -19.89
CA ASN A 171 -9.96 -29.12 -20.11
C ASN A 171 -10.37 -28.04 -19.08
N PRO A 172 -10.16 -28.28 -17.78
CA PRO A 172 -10.41 -27.25 -16.77
C PRO A 172 -9.61 -25.98 -17.10
N LEU A 173 -10.25 -24.82 -17.01
CA LEU A 173 -9.60 -23.53 -17.27
C LEU A 173 -9.70 -22.64 -16.04
N ILE A 174 -8.56 -22.08 -15.62
CA ILE A 174 -8.54 -21.08 -14.56
C ILE A 174 -8.86 -19.72 -15.16
N VAL A 175 -9.95 -19.12 -14.71
CA VAL A 175 -10.38 -17.77 -15.06
C VAL A 175 -9.98 -16.85 -13.92
N THR A 176 -9.02 -15.96 -14.19
CA THR A 176 -8.52 -15.03 -13.18
C THR A 176 -9.53 -13.92 -12.90
N GLY A 177 -9.80 -13.64 -11.62
CA GLY A 177 -10.68 -12.55 -11.20
C GLY A 177 -9.89 -11.33 -10.75
N ALA A 178 -9.83 -11.11 -9.44
CA ALA A 178 -9.17 -9.97 -8.82
C ALA A 178 -8.18 -10.41 -7.74
N VAL A 179 -7.19 -9.58 -7.46
CA VAL A 179 -6.35 -9.68 -6.26
C VAL A 179 -6.38 -8.36 -5.54
N GLU A 180 -6.73 -8.39 -4.27
CA GLU A 180 -6.66 -7.27 -3.34
C GLU A 180 -5.52 -7.54 -2.35
N PHE A 181 -4.76 -6.51 -1.99
CA PHE A 181 -3.67 -6.60 -1.04
C PHE A 181 -3.33 -5.23 -0.47
N ALA A 182 -2.78 -5.22 0.74
CA ALA A 182 -2.15 -4.03 1.31
C ALA A 182 -0.64 -4.04 1.03
N ASP A 183 -0.08 -2.90 0.63
CA ASP A 183 1.36 -2.74 0.50
C ASP A 183 2.07 -2.64 1.86
N ARG A 184 3.37 -2.30 1.87
CA ARG A 184 4.17 -2.26 3.11
C ARG A 184 3.77 -1.11 4.04
N ASP A 185 3.17 -0.07 3.46
CA ASP A 185 2.71 1.12 4.18
C ASP A 185 1.22 0.96 4.60
N GLY A 186 0.60 -0.18 4.28
CA GLY A 186 -0.79 -0.49 4.60
C GLY A 186 -1.80 0.12 3.63
N VAL A 187 -1.37 0.57 2.44
CA VAL A 187 -2.28 1.10 1.42
C VAL A 187 -2.93 -0.05 0.66
N ASP A 188 -4.26 -0.03 0.55
CA ASP A 188 -5.01 -1.07 -0.15
C ASP A 188 -4.98 -0.88 -1.67
N TRP A 189 -4.61 -1.95 -2.35
CA TRP A 189 -4.51 -2.05 -3.79
C TRP A 189 -5.36 -3.20 -4.31
N GLN A 190 -6.02 -2.97 -5.44
CA GLN A 190 -6.75 -3.98 -6.19
C GLN A 190 -6.18 -4.09 -7.59
N ARG A 191 -5.93 -5.32 -8.02
CA ARG A 191 -5.57 -5.65 -9.39
C ARG A 191 -6.68 -6.47 -10.04
N LEU A 192 -7.29 -5.92 -11.10
CA LEU A 192 -8.37 -6.54 -11.87
C LEU A 192 -8.09 -6.37 -13.37
N GLY A 193 -7.96 -7.48 -14.11
CA GLY A 193 -7.71 -7.44 -15.56
C GLY A 193 -6.44 -6.66 -15.92
N GLY A 194 -5.38 -6.80 -15.11
CA GLY A 194 -4.12 -6.07 -15.28
C GLY A 194 -4.13 -4.61 -14.78
N ARG A 195 -5.29 -3.99 -14.56
CA ARG A 195 -5.41 -2.65 -14.00
C ARG A 195 -5.15 -2.66 -12.50
N LEU A 196 -4.32 -1.72 -12.04
CA LEU A 196 -4.03 -1.48 -10.63
C LEU A 196 -4.80 -0.24 -10.16
N THR A 197 -5.63 -0.39 -9.13
CA THR A 197 -6.47 0.66 -8.55
C THR A 197 -6.25 0.71 -7.04
N ARG A 198 -6.19 1.91 -6.48
CA ARG A 198 -6.07 2.15 -5.04
C ARG A 198 -7.46 2.30 -4.42
N ASP A 199 -7.66 1.80 -3.20
CA ASP A 199 -8.89 1.98 -2.41
C ASP A 199 -10.17 1.57 -3.17
N ALA A 200 -10.08 0.51 -3.98
CA ALA A 200 -11.21 0.01 -4.76
C ALA A 200 -12.23 -0.69 -3.84
N PRO A 201 -13.54 -0.64 -4.17
CA PRO A 201 -14.53 -1.39 -3.41
C PRO A 201 -14.24 -2.90 -3.48
N PRO A 202 -14.55 -3.66 -2.42
CA PRO A 202 -14.34 -5.11 -2.40
C PRO A 202 -15.07 -5.80 -3.56
N VAL A 203 -14.38 -6.74 -4.22
CA VAL A 203 -15.03 -7.57 -5.25
C VAL A 203 -15.89 -8.64 -4.58
N SER A 204 -17.20 -8.60 -4.84
CA SER A 204 -18.11 -9.68 -4.46
C SER A 204 -18.28 -10.64 -5.66
N PRO A 205 -17.84 -11.90 -5.57
CA PRO A 205 -18.07 -12.86 -6.64
C PRO A 205 -19.57 -13.21 -6.73
N THR A 206 -20.14 -13.14 -7.93
CA THR A 206 -21.51 -13.58 -8.23
C THR A 206 -21.47 -14.99 -8.81
N VAL A 207 -21.68 -16.03 -8.00
CA VAL A 207 -21.54 -17.43 -8.46
C VAL A 207 -22.38 -18.47 -7.71
N GLU A 208 -22.62 -19.58 -8.40
CA GLU A 208 -23.46 -20.72 -8.00
C GLU A 208 -22.70 -21.88 -7.33
N SER A 209 -21.36 -21.89 -7.36
CA SER A 209 -20.55 -22.98 -6.79
C SER A 209 -19.28 -22.45 -6.15
N TRP A 210 -18.88 -23.09 -5.06
CA TRP A 210 -17.80 -22.62 -4.19
C TRP A 210 -16.71 -23.68 -4.03
N GLY A 211 -15.48 -23.22 -4.08
CA GLY A 211 -14.29 -24.01 -3.90
C GLY A 211 -13.46 -23.59 -2.67
N VAL A 212 -12.66 -24.55 -2.22
CA VAL A 212 -11.63 -24.40 -1.18
C VAL A 212 -10.27 -24.72 -1.77
N VAL A 213 -9.23 -24.11 -1.21
CA VAL A 213 -7.86 -24.30 -1.65
C VAL A 213 -7.01 -24.78 -0.49
N HIS A 214 -6.11 -25.70 -0.76
CA HIS A 214 -5.09 -26.16 0.17
C HIS A 214 -4.06 -25.05 0.41
N ALA A 215 -3.51 -24.99 1.62
CA ALA A 215 -2.39 -24.12 1.91
C ALA A 215 -1.16 -24.51 1.09
N VAL A 216 -0.71 -23.61 0.22
CA VAL A 216 0.54 -23.77 -0.55
C VAL A 216 1.59 -22.83 0.02
N ALA A 217 2.83 -23.32 0.17
CA ALA A 217 3.94 -22.49 0.63
C ALA A 217 4.46 -21.59 -0.52
N PRO A 218 4.69 -20.28 -0.28
CA PRO A 218 5.35 -19.41 -1.25
C PRO A 218 6.77 -19.90 -1.56
N ARG A 219 7.17 -19.81 -2.82
CA ARG A 219 8.53 -20.14 -3.28
C ARG A 219 9.35 -18.88 -3.51
N PRO A 220 10.62 -18.81 -3.08
CA PRO A 220 11.46 -17.66 -3.34
C PRO A 220 11.78 -17.53 -4.84
N LEU A 221 11.75 -16.31 -5.36
CA LEU A 221 12.17 -15.97 -6.71
C LEU A 221 13.69 -15.93 -6.81
N LYS A 222 14.22 -16.43 -7.92
CA LYS A 222 15.65 -16.29 -8.25
C LYS A 222 15.92 -14.86 -8.74
N GLY A 223 17.01 -14.24 -8.25
CA GLY A 223 17.52 -12.97 -8.78
C GLY A 223 16.87 -11.69 -8.25
N CYS A 224 16.08 -11.77 -7.18
CA CYS A 224 15.39 -10.58 -6.66
C CYS A 224 16.26 -9.70 -5.72
N ALA A 225 17.43 -10.19 -5.31
CA ALA A 225 18.34 -9.51 -4.37
C ALA A 225 19.57 -8.85 -5.05
N GLU A 226 19.74 -8.99 -6.37
CA GLU A 226 21.02 -8.67 -7.04
C GLU A 226 21.03 -7.39 -7.89
N ASP A 227 19.98 -6.56 -7.87
CA ASP A 227 20.03 -5.24 -8.50
C ASP A 227 20.18 -4.12 -7.45
N PRO A 228 21.41 -3.73 -7.08
CA PRO A 228 21.68 -2.60 -6.19
C PRO A 228 21.42 -1.22 -6.84
N PHE A 229 20.83 -1.19 -8.04
CA PHE A 229 20.61 0.03 -8.84
C PHE A 229 19.13 0.45 -8.94
N TYR A 230 18.25 -0.09 -8.09
CA TYR A 230 16.90 0.41 -7.88
C TYR A 230 16.68 0.93 -6.47
#